data_AF-A0A832AU74-F1
#
_entry.id   AF-A0A832AU74-F1
#
_cell.length_a   1.000
_cell.length_b   1.000
_cell.length_c   1.000
_cell.angle_alpha   90.00
_cell.angle_beta   90.00
_cell.angle_gamma   90.00
#
_symmetry.space_group_name_H-M   'P 1'
#
loop_
_entity.id
_entity.type
_entity.pdbx_description
1 polymer ?
#
loop_
_entity_poly.entity_id
_entity_poly.type
_entity_poly.pdbx_seq_one_letter_code
_entity_poly.pdbx_strand_id
1 'polypeptide(L)'
;MSLPDAPVITENQSFGSRLTNINAPLNASELAVINNASDSYFEQAGLMLLNGSIDGVGVQPQKAPLLIVNGKPSVIYLGAISCLYCSENKWAMALALGRFGKFNALFKGYSAFGDYDLPTIYWAPAEYNASSA
;
A
#
# COMPACT_ATOMS: atom_id res chain seq x y z
N MET A 1 -8.14 -22.46 -12.01
CA MET A 1 -7.30 -22.34 -13.22
C MET A 1 -6.19 -21.37 -12.85
N SER A 2 -4.98 -21.86 -12.65
CA SER A 2 -3.83 -21.05 -12.21
C SER A 2 -3.34 -20.22 -13.40
N LEU A 3 -3.28 -18.91 -13.26
CA LEU A 3 -2.67 -18.03 -14.26
C LEU A 3 -1.21 -17.79 -13.88
N PRO A 4 -0.29 -17.79 -14.86
CA PRO A 4 1.15 -17.69 -14.63
C PRO A 4 1.56 -16.33 -14.02
N ASP A 5 2.74 -16.33 -13.39
CA ASP A 5 3.35 -15.15 -12.77
C ASP A 5 3.55 -14.01 -13.78
N ALA A 6 3.29 -12.77 -13.34
CA ALA A 6 3.44 -11.58 -14.19
C ALA A 6 4.93 -11.21 -14.35
N PRO A 7 5.40 -10.92 -15.57
CA PRO A 7 6.78 -10.52 -15.82
C PRO A 7 7.07 -9.09 -15.34
N VAL A 8 8.35 -8.80 -15.10
CA VAL A 8 8.86 -7.44 -14.86
C VAL A 8 8.59 -6.58 -16.11
N ILE A 9 8.04 -5.37 -15.92
CA ILE A 9 7.62 -4.49 -17.02
C ILE A 9 8.87 -3.90 -17.70
N THR A 10 9.19 -4.39 -18.89
CA THR A 10 10.28 -3.86 -19.75
C THR A 10 9.77 -3.24 -21.05
N GLU A 11 8.46 -3.29 -21.33
CA GLU A 11 7.85 -2.76 -22.56
C GLU A 11 6.47 -2.15 -22.31
N ASN A 12 6.06 -1.23 -23.19
CA ASN A 12 4.77 -0.56 -23.14
C ASN A 12 3.66 -1.54 -23.59
N GLN A 13 2.75 -1.92 -22.69
CA GLN A 13 1.68 -2.89 -22.97
C GLN A 13 0.29 -2.25 -23.08
N SER A 14 -0.64 -2.99 -23.69
CA SER A 14 -2.01 -2.54 -23.88
C SER A 14 -2.74 -2.31 -22.56
N PHE A 15 -3.66 -1.36 -22.60
CA PHE A 15 -4.45 -0.93 -21.47
C PHE A 15 -5.24 -2.08 -20.82
N GLY A 16 -5.13 -2.27 -19.50
CA GLY A 16 -5.84 -3.33 -18.77
C GLY A 16 -5.20 -4.72 -18.80
N SER A 17 -4.13 -4.93 -19.57
CA SER A 17 -3.39 -6.21 -19.58
C SER A 17 -2.62 -6.48 -18.28
N ARG A 18 -2.48 -5.46 -17.43
CA ARG A 18 -1.72 -5.48 -16.16
C ARG A 18 -2.53 -5.96 -14.96
N LEU A 19 -3.86 -6.05 -15.07
CA LEU A 19 -4.80 -6.35 -13.99
C LEU A 19 -4.91 -7.85 -13.67
N THR A 20 -3.77 -8.54 -13.59
CA THR A 20 -3.74 -9.95 -13.22
C THR A 20 -3.64 -10.10 -11.72
N ASN A 21 -4.28 -11.13 -11.16
CA ASN A 21 -4.16 -11.46 -9.73
C ASN A 21 -4.59 -10.34 -8.77
N ILE A 22 -5.51 -9.44 -9.19
CA ILE A 22 -6.17 -8.52 -8.26
C ILE A 22 -6.77 -9.34 -7.12
N ASN A 23 -6.59 -8.86 -5.89
CA ASN A 23 -7.00 -9.52 -4.66
C ASN A 23 -6.30 -10.86 -4.37
N ALA A 24 -5.33 -11.28 -5.17
CA ALA A 24 -4.48 -12.39 -4.75
C ALA A 24 -3.66 -11.95 -3.52
N PRO A 25 -3.58 -12.78 -2.47
CA PRO A 25 -2.73 -12.48 -1.34
C PRO A 25 -1.27 -12.45 -1.76
N LEU A 26 -0.48 -11.59 -1.13
CA LEU A 26 0.98 -11.67 -1.19
C LEU A 26 1.43 -13.03 -0.65
N ASN A 27 2.38 -13.65 -1.33
CA ASN A 27 2.99 -14.88 -0.85
C ASN A 27 3.94 -14.60 0.34
N ALA A 28 4.47 -15.66 0.95
CA ALA A 28 5.30 -15.52 2.16
C ALA A 28 6.57 -14.69 1.94
N SER A 29 7.23 -14.79 0.77
CA SER A 29 8.43 -14.02 0.48
C SER A 29 8.12 -12.55 0.19
N GLU A 30 7.05 -12.27 -0.56
CA GLU A 30 6.54 -10.91 -0.81
C GLU A 30 6.14 -10.22 0.49
N LEU A 31 5.41 -10.91 1.36
CA LEU A 31 4.97 -10.37 2.66
C LEU A 31 6.15 -10.16 3.62
N ALA A 32 7.19 -11.00 3.53
CA ALA A 32 8.40 -10.87 4.34
C ALA A 32 9.19 -9.59 4.04
N VAL A 33 9.12 -9.03 2.82
CA VAL A 33 9.75 -7.75 2.48
C VAL A 33 9.26 -6.63 3.41
N ILE A 34 7.98 -6.62 3.75
CA ILE A 34 7.37 -5.64 4.65
C ILE A 34 7.55 -6.06 6.11
N ASN A 35 7.22 -7.32 6.44
CA ASN A 35 7.20 -7.81 7.82
C ASN A 35 8.59 -7.94 8.47
N ASN A 36 9.64 -8.03 7.67
CA ASN A 36 11.02 -8.14 8.13
C ASN A 36 11.89 -7.02 7.54
N ALA A 37 11.26 -5.89 7.19
CA ALA A 37 11.98 -4.70 6.74
C ALA A 37 13.02 -4.27 7.79
N SER A 38 14.20 -3.87 7.33
CA SER A 38 15.29 -3.42 8.18
C SER A 38 14.92 -2.14 8.93
N ASP A 39 15.34 -2.05 10.20
CA ASP A 39 15.19 -0.85 11.03
C ASP A 39 15.83 0.39 10.38
N SER A 40 16.86 0.18 9.54
CA SER A 40 17.56 1.24 8.81
C SER A 40 16.64 2.10 7.93
N TYR A 41 15.55 1.54 7.40
CA TYR A 41 14.60 2.32 6.59
C TYR A 41 13.84 3.36 7.44
N PHE A 42 13.47 3.00 8.66
CA PHE A 42 12.79 3.90 9.58
C PHE A 42 13.74 4.93 10.17
N GLU A 43 14.97 4.51 10.48
CA GLU A 43 16.03 5.42 10.93
C GLU A 43 16.36 6.47 9.87
N GLN A 44 16.47 6.06 8.61
CA GLN A 44 16.70 6.99 7.49
C GLN A 44 15.55 8.00 7.36
N ALA A 45 14.30 7.56 7.44
CA ALA A 45 13.15 8.47 7.43
C ALA A 45 13.18 9.45 8.62
N GLY A 46 13.55 8.98 9.81
CA GLY A 46 13.74 9.83 10.99
C GLY A 46 14.86 10.85 10.82
N LEU A 47 15.99 10.46 10.25
CA LEU A 47 17.10 11.37 9.94
C LEU A 47 16.70 12.44 8.93
N MET A 48 15.94 12.07 7.89
CA MET A 48 15.42 13.02 6.90
C MET A 48 14.48 14.05 7.54
N LEU A 49 13.70 13.66 8.55
CA LEU A 49 12.89 14.60 9.32
C LEU A 49 13.77 15.53 10.17
N LEU A 50 14.73 14.97 10.91
CA LEU A 50 15.58 15.72 11.84
C LEU A 50 16.53 16.70 11.13
N ASN A 51 16.98 16.37 9.91
CA ASN A 51 17.86 17.23 9.12
C ASN A 51 17.10 18.17 8.18
N GLY A 52 15.76 18.16 8.21
CA GLY A 52 14.91 19.02 7.39
C GLY A 52 14.86 18.66 5.90
N SER A 53 15.33 17.47 5.49
CA SER A 53 15.18 16.98 4.12
C SER A 53 13.72 16.66 3.76
N ILE A 54 12.87 16.46 4.77
CA ILE A 54 11.41 16.43 4.63
C ILE A 54 10.79 17.44 5.60
N ASP A 55 9.91 18.29 5.11
CA ASP A 55 9.25 19.38 5.87
C ASP A 55 7.71 19.23 5.92
N GLY A 56 7.14 18.43 5.02
CA GLY A 56 5.70 18.13 4.91
C GLY A 56 5.23 16.88 5.64
N VAL A 57 5.80 16.54 6.81
CA VAL A 57 5.23 15.47 7.65
C VAL A 57 3.91 15.93 8.26
N GLY A 58 2.89 15.08 8.26
CA GLY A 58 1.52 15.44 8.60
C GLY A 58 1.40 16.26 9.89
N VAL A 59 0.55 17.29 9.88
CA VAL A 59 0.31 18.14 11.04
C VAL A 59 -0.40 17.34 12.12
N GLN A 60 0.09 17.35 13.35
CA GLN A 60 -0.64 16.79 14.48
C GLN A 60 -1.88 17.67 14.74
N PRO A 61 -3.11 17.17 14.54
CA PRO A 61 -4.29 17.96 14.87
C PRO A 61 -4.35 18.18 16.39
N GLN A 62 -4.41 19.44 16.82
CA GLN A 62 -4.60 19.75 18.23
C GLN A 62 -5.99 19.26 18.68
N LYS A 63 -6.04 18.45 19.74
CA LYS A 63 -7.25 17.93 20.38
C LYS A 63 -8.10 16.96 19.54
N ALA A 64 -7.53 16.30 18.53
CA ALA A 64 -8.23 15.18 17.90
C ALA A 64 -8.42 14.03 18.90
N PRO A 65 -9.63 13.43 18.99
CA PRO A 65 -9.83 12.26 19.83
C PRO A 65 -8.98 11.10 19.33
N LEU A 66 -8.37 10.36 20.26
CA LEU A 66 -7.63 9.15 19.91
C LEU A 66 -8.59 8.09 19.39
N LEU A 67 -8.39 7.65 18.15
CA LEU A 67 -9.14 6.53 17.61
C LEU A 67 -8.59 5.22 18.18
N ILE A 68 -9.40 4.56 19.01
CA ILE A 68 -9.11 3.25 19.58
C ILE A 68 -10.04 2.22 18.97
N VAL A 69 -9.47 1.19 18.34
CA VAL A 69 -10.20 0.02 17.85
C VAL A 69 -9.63 -1.20 18.55
N ASN A 70 -10.50 -1.99 19.20
CA ASN A 70 -10.11 -3.18 19.95
C ASN A 70 -8.98 -2.93 20.97
N GLY A 71 -9.01 -1.77 21.64
CA GLY A 71 -8.01 -1.40 22.65
C GLY A 71 -6.66 -0.93 22.11
N LYS A 72 -6.51 -0.73 20.79
CA LYS A 72 -5.26 -0.27 20.16
C LYS A 72 -5.41 1.09 19.47
N PRO A 73 -4.39 1.97 19.52
CA PRO A 73 -4.30 3.14 18.66
C PRO A 73 -4.45 2.74 17.19
N SER A 74 -5.28 3.48 16.47
CA SER A 74 -5.64 3.16 15.09
C SER A 74 -5.32 4.31 14.15
N VAL A 75 -4.86 3.96 12.95
CA VAL A 75 -4.62 4.90 11.85
C VAL A 75 -5.73 4.72 10.83
N ILE A 76 -6.37 5.82 10.42
CA ILE A 76 -7.27 5.81 9.27
C ILE A 76 -6.46 6.24 8.04
N TYR A 77 -6.37 5.35 7.06
CA TYR A 77 -5.90 5.69 5.72
C TYR A 77 -7.11 5.93 4.83
N LEU A 78 -7.25 7.17 4.33
CA LEU A 78 -8.27 7.52 3.34
C LEU A 78 -7.58 7.67 1.99
N GLY A 79 -7.98 6.83 1.04
CA GLY A 79 -7.52 6.90 -0.33
C GLY A 79 -8.54 6.24 -1.26
N ALA A 80 -8.39 6.49 -2.56
CA ALA A 80 -9.18 5.79 -3.57
C ALA A 80 -8.34 4.68 -4.21
N ILE A 81 -8.98 3.57 -4.57
CA ILE A 81 -8.36 2.52 -5.39
C ILE A 81 -8.00 3.04 -6.78
N SER A 82 -8.73 4.04 -7.27
CA SER A 82 -8.52 4.70 -8.56
C SER A 82 -7.52 5.86 -8.53
N CYS A 83 -6.82 6.08 -7.42
CA CYS A 83 -5.94 7.23 -7.24
C CYS A 83 -4.48 6.78 -7.31
N LEU A 84 -3.77 7.24 -8.35
CA LEU A 84 -2.37 6.95 -8.60
C LEU A 84 -1.46 7.20 -7.38
N TYR A 85 -1.49 8.42 -6.84
CA TYR A 85 -0.70 8.82 -5.68
C TYR A 85 -1.07 8.00 -4.44
N CYS A 86 -2.34 7.63 -4.32
CA CYS A 86 -2.81 6.79 -3.24
C CYS A 86 -2.17 5.40 -3.37
N SER A 87 -2.18 4.80 -4.57
CA SER A 87 -1.56 3.51 -4.85
C SER A 87 -0.07 3.47 -4.53
N GLU A 88 0.69 4.54 -4.78
CA GLU A 88 2.09 4.64 -4.35
C GLU A 88 2.21 4.68 -2.82
N ASN A 89 1.40 5.54 -2.17
CA ASN A 89 1.45 5.75 -0.72
C ASN A 89 1.07 4.51 0.11
N LYS A 90 0.33 3.54 -0.44
CA LYS A 90 -0.04 2.31 0.30
C LYS A 90 1.18 1.49 0.70
N TRP A 91 2.23 1.45 -0.12
CA TRP A 91 3.47 0.74 0.19
C TRP A 91 4.19 1.34 1.40
N ALA A 92 4.39 2.66 1.39
CA ALA A 92 4.99 3.37 2.50
C ALA A 92 4.16 3.23 3.79
N MET A 93 2.82 3.28 3.67
CA MET A 93 1.91 3.08 4.79
C MET A 93 2.01 1.67 5.38
N ALA A 94 2.04 0.63 4.55
CA ALA A 94 2.22 -0.74 5.03
C ALA A 94 3.58 -0.92 5.71
N LEU A 95 4.66 -0.37 5.15
CA LEU A 95 5.97 -0.40 5.78
C LEU A 95 5.96 0.29 7.16
N ALA A 96 5.38 1.49 7.26
CA ALA A 96 5.24 2.23 8.51
C ALA A 96 4.45 1.44 9.58
N LEU A 97 3.31 0.86 9.19
CA LEU A 97 2.47 0.05 10.08
C LEU A 97 3.16 -1.26 10.50
N GLY A 98 4.05 -1.80 9.66
CA GLY A 98 4.89 -2.98 9.96
C GLY A 98 5.79 -2.79 11.19
N ARG A 99 6.04 -1.54 11.63
CA ARG A 99 6.77 -1.28 12.88
C ARG A 99 5.98 -1.67 14.13
N PHE A 100 4.66 -1.70 14.04
CA PHE A 100 3.76 -1.96 15.17
C PHE A 100 3.19 -3.39 15.19
N GLY A 101 3.58 -4.24 14.23
CA GLY A 101 3.14 -5.62 14.13
C GLY A 101 3.46 -6.24 12.77
N LYS A 102 3.07 -7.50 12.57
CA LYS A 102 3.22 -8.19 11.29
C LYS A 102 1.87 -8.36 10.60
N PHE A 103 1.85 -8.13 9.29
CA PHE A 103 0.70 -8.43 8.46
C PHE A 103 0.59 -9.94 8.26
N ASN A 104 -0.61 -10.49 8.41
CA ASN A 104 -0.92 -11.87 8.04
C ASN A 104 -1.29 -11.98 6.56
N ALA A 105 -1.85 -10.91 5.99
CA ALA A 105 -2.19 -10.81 4.58
C ALA A 105 -2.15 -9.35 4.14
N LEU A 106 -1.70 -9.16 2.90
CA LEU A 106 -1.90 -8.00 2.06
C LEU A 106 -2.23 -8.54 0.68
N PHE A 107 -2.96 -7.78 -0.13
CA PHE A 107 -3.47 -8.27 -1.41
C PHE A 107 -2.94 -7.43 -2.56
N LYS A 108 -2.67 -8.05 -3.71
CA LYS A 108 -2.23 -7.35 -4.91
C LYS A 108 -3.35 -6.49 -5.46
N GLY A 109 -3.02 -5.29 -5.91
CA GLY A 109 -3.94 -4.35 -6.51
C GLY A 109 -3.24 -3.47 -7.54
N TYR A 110 -4.01 -2.61 -8.20
CA TYR A 110 -3.51 -1.63 -9.17
C TYR A 110 -4.22 -0.29 -8.96
N SER A 111 -3.63 0.81 -9.40
CA SER A 111 -4.35 2.08 -9.56
C SER A 111 -5.43 1.99 -10.66
N ALA A 112 -6.12 3.10 -10.97
CA ALA A 112 -7.26 3.05 -11.89
C ALA A 112 -6.87 2.64 -13.30
N PHE A 113 -7.86 2.13 -14.03
CA PHE A 113 -7.78 2.05 -15.48
C PHE A 113 -7.63 3.48 -16.06
N GLY A 114 -6.40 3.84 -16.45
CA GLY A 114 -6.08 5.03 -17.25
C GLY A 114 -4.91 5.81 -16.68
N ASP A 115 -4.48 5.50 -15.46
CA ASP A 115 -3.37 6.15 -14.75
C ASP A 115 -2.11 5.28 -14.72
N TYR A 116 -1.87 4.53 -15.80
CA TYR A 116 -0.76 3.57 -15.94
C TYR A 116 -0.86 2.30 -15.10
N ASP A 117 -2.00 2.01 -14.47
CA ASP A 117 -2.26 0.77 -13.73
C ASP A 117 -1.10 0.40 -12.79
N LEU A 118 -0.65 1.34 -11.95
CA LEU A 118 0.51 1.13 -11.07
C LEU A 118 0.24 0.00 -10.06
N PRO A 119 1.13 -1.00 -9.96
CA PRO A 119 1.03 -2.05 -8.95
C PRO A 119 1.01 -1.48 -7.53
N THR A 120 0.08 -1.98 -6.72
CA THR A 120 -0.10 -1.57 -5.33
C THR A 120 -0.55 -2.74 -4.46
N ILE A 121 -0.77 -2.46 -3.17
CA ILE A 121 -1.30 -3.39 -2.18
C ILE A 121 -2.61 -2.90 -1.60
N TYR A 122 -3.48 -3.83 -1.23
CA TYR A 122 -4.70 -3.59 -0.47
C TYR A 122 -4.64 -4.31 0.88
N TRP A 123 -5.27 -3.73 1.90
CA TRP A 123 -5.41 -4.33 3.24
C TRP A 123 -6.50 -5.42 3.30
N ALA A 124 -7.43 -5.39 2.36
CA ALA A 124 -8.49 -6.37 2.18
C ALA A 124 -8.74 -6.54 0.67
N PRO A 125 -9.32 -7.67 0.22
CA PRO A 125 -9.78 -7.81 -1.15
C PRO A 125 -10.72 -6.66 -1.53
N ALA A 126 -10.46 -6.02 -2.68
CA ALA A 126 -11.35 -5.01 -3.24
C ALA A 126 -12.50 -5.70 -3.98
N GLU A 127 -13.72 -5.49 -3.52
CA GLU A 127 -14.92 -5.94 -4.22
C GLU A 127 -15.36 -4.85 -5.20
N TYR A 128 -15.05 -5.04 -6.48
CA TYR A 128 -15.62 -4.22 -7.55
C TYR A 128 -16.94 -4.85 -7.98
N ASN A 129 -18.07 -4.28 -7.56
CA ASN A 129 -19.32 -4.59 -8.21
C ASN A 129 -19.36 -3.77 -9.50
N ALA A 130 -19.10 -4.39 -10.64
CA ALA A 130 -19.29 -3.77 -11.94
C ALA A 130 -20.79 -3.64 -12.22
N SER A 131 -21.51 -2.87 -11.42
CA SER A 131 -22.92 -2.55 -11.67
C SER A 131 -23.02 -1.20 -12.35
N SER A 132 -22.79 -1.18 -13.67
CA SER A 132 -23.70 -0.61 -14.68
C SER A 132 -23.01 -0.29 -16.00
N ALA A 133 -23.43 -1.03 -17.04
CA ALA A 133 -23.46 -0.75 -18.49
C ALA A 133 -22.15 -0.46 -19.24
#